data_AF-A0A815Q1M4-F1
#
_entry.id   AF-A0A815Q1M4-F1
#
_cell.length_a   1.000
_cell.length_b   1.000
_cell.length_c   1.000
_cell.angle_alpha   90.00
_cell.angle_beta   90.00
_cell.angle_gamma   90.00
#
_symmetry.space_group_name_H-M   'P 1'
#
loop_
_entity.id
_entity.type
_entity.pdbx_description
1 polymer ?
#
loop_
_entity_poly.entity_id
_entity_poly.type
_entity_poly.pdbx_seq_one_letter_code
_entity_poly.pdbx_strand_id
1 'polypeptide(L)'
;MGFFIHDLHQQIQQLYQQQVNHYHGKPFLVYRGQGLKKSNFEKLQKTKGGLMSFNNFLSTSKDEEVSLKFAKFASMIPDMVAILFVMSIDPCIKSTPFASIKEMSAIEGEKEILFSMHAVFRVNAIKQMDNNDQLYQVELQLTSDDDQQLRILTDRIREEASGTEWQRLAKLLLEIGQFNKAEELYNVLLEETSDEGEKAGYYNHLGYLKIDQGDYKKAIWYNEQALDIQQKTLPPNHSDLATSHSNIGALGIYQETLPSNHPDLATSYSNIGLAYSEMGEYSKALSYYEKAFEILKNTLPSNHPYLATSYNNIGNVHKNMGKHSKALSFYEKALEIKQKTLPSNHPLLATSYNNICSVYDFMGEYSKARSSHEKALEIRQKTLSSNHPDLATSYDTIGLVYNHVGKYSKALSYYEKALEIREKSLPSDHPALATTYNNIGSVYDSMGKYSKTLSYYDKAG
;
A
#
# COMPACT_ATOMS: atom_id res chain seq x y z
N MET A 1 -39.34 -25.71 -6.41
CA MET A 1 -38.26 -26.35 -5.62
C MET A 1 -37.03 -25.47 -5.77
N GLY A 2 -36.55 -24.88 -4.67
CA GLY A 2 -35.28 -24.17 -4.69
C GLY A 2 -34.16 -25.17 -4.41
N PHE A 3 -33.20 -25.30 -5.33
CA PHE A 3 -31.99 -26.06 -5.08
C PHE A 3 -31.07 -25.25 -4.16
N PHE A 4 -30.51 -25.88 -3.13
CA PHE A 4 -29.46 -25.27 -2.33
C PHE A 4 -28.18 -25.18 -3.18
N ILE A 5 -27.49 -24.03 -3.12
CA ILE A 5 -26.28 -23.74 -3.91
C ILE A 5 -25.15 -24.75 -3.63
N HIS A 6 -25.18 -25.42 -2.47
CA HIS A 6 -24.21 -26.44 -2.08
C HIS A 6 -24.18 -27.65 -3.02
N ASP A 7 -25.35 -28.19 -3.40
CA ASP A 7 -25.44 -29.42 -4.21
C ASP A 7 -25.04 -29.18 -5.67
N LEU A 8 -25.26 -27.96 -6.18
CA LEU A 8 -24.89 -27.57 -7.53
C LEU A 8 -23.38 -27.73 -7.77
N HIS A 9 -22.55 -27.33 -6.81
CA HIS A 9 -21.09 -27.49 -6.90
C HIS A 9 -20.66 -28.97 -6.95
N GLN A 10 -21.28 -29.84 -6.16
CA GLN A 10 -20.92 -31.27 -6.14
C GLN A 10 -21.42 -32.02 -7.39
N GLN A 11 -22.60 -31.68 -7.91
CA GLN A 11 -23.15 -32.28 -9.13
C GLN A 11 -22.35 -31.88 -10.37
N ILE A 12 -21.89 -30.62 -10.45
CA ILE A 12 -20.94 -30.16 -11.48
C ILE A 12 -19.65 -31.00 -11.42
N GLN A 13 -19.06 -31.15 -10.22
CA GLN A 13 -17.83 -31.92 -10.00
C GLN A 13 -17.92 -33.39 -10.43
N GLN A 14 -19.08 -34.05 -10.24
CA GLN A 14 -19.28 -35.43 -10.68
C GLN A 14 -19.39 -35.57 -12.20
N LEU A 15 -20.10 -34.64 -12.86
CA LEU A 15 -20.26 -34.64 -14.33
C LEU A 15 -18.93 -34.45 -15.05
N TYR A 16 -18.04 -33.62 -14.51
CA TYR A 16 -16.71 -33.39 -15.10
C TYR A 16 -15.78 -34.61 -15.06
N GLN A 17 -15.79 -35.40 -13.98
CA GLN A 17 -14.93 -36.60 -13.88
C GLN A 17 -15.17 -37.59 -15.04
N GLN A 18 -16.37 -37.56 -15.63
CA GLN A 18 -16.74 -38.38 -16.78
C GLN A 18 -16.21 -37.82 -18.12
N GLN A 19 -15.96 -36.51 -18.22
CA GLN A 19 -15.63 -35.80 -19.47
C GLN A 19 -14.13 -35.70 -19.78
N VAL A 20 -13.26 -35.61 -18.76
CA VAL A 20 -11.80 -35.37 -18.91
C VAL A 20 -11.10 -36.41 -19.78
N ASN A 21 -11.61 -37.65 -19.80
CA ASN A 21 -10.97 -38.78 -20.47
C ASN A 21 -10.88 -38.65 -22.01
N HIS A 22 -11.46 -37.61 -22.62
CA HIS A 22 -11.48 -37.41 -24.08
C HIS A 22 -10.42 -36.45 -24.66
N TYR A 23 -9.72 -35.64 -23.84
CA TYR A 23 -8.78 -34.62 -24.35
C TYR A 23 -7.33 -34.85 -23.87
N HIS A 24 -6.58 -35.60 -24.67
CA HIS A 24 -5.16 -35.87 -24.43
C HIS A 24 -4.24 -34.65 -24.69
N GLY A 25 -4.11 -33.77 -23.69
CA GLY A 25 -2.92 -32.94 -23.47
C GLY A 25 -2.54 -31.92 -24.55
N LYS A 26 -3.47 -31.46 -25.40
CA LYS A 26 -3.21 -30.45 -26.43
C LYS A 26 -3.91 -29.12 -26.07
N PRO A 27 -3.22 -27.97 -26.15
CA PRO A 27 -3.85 -26.67 -25.98
C PRO A 27 -4.99 -26.41 -26.98
N PHE A 28 -5.98 -25.63 -26.58
CA PHE A 28 -7.13 -25.25 -27.40
C PHE A 28 -7.56 -23.80 -27.16
N LEU A 29 -8.30 -23.25 -28.13
CA LEU A 29 -8.86 -21.90 -28.04
C LEU A 29 -10.32 -21.93 -27.58
N VAL A 30 -10.71 -20.92 -26.81
CA VAL A 30 -12.11 -20.60 -26.50
C VAL A 30 -12.36 -19.10 -26.64
N TYR A 31 -13.60 -18.75 -26.90
CA TYR A 31 -14.02 -17.42 -27.30
C TYR A 31 -15.10 -16.89 -26.36
N ARG A 32 -15.15 -15.56 -26.18
CA ARG A 32 -16.24 -14.88 -25.48
C ARG A 32 -16.44 -13.48 -26.00
N GLY A 33 -17.66 -13.16 -26.43
CA GLY A 33 -18.06 -11.79 -26.75
C GLY A 33 -18.72 -11.11 -25.56
N GLN A 34 -18.34 -9.86 -25.27
CA GLN A 34 -19.05 -9.02 -24.32
C GLN A 34 -18.83 -7.52 -24.59
N GLY A 35 -19.73 -6.70 -24.07
CA GLY A 35 -19.52 -5.25 -23.99
C GLY A 35 -18.65 -4.86 -22.79
N LEU A 36 -17.85 -3.82 -22.96
CA LEU A 36 -17.08 -3.19 -21.88
C LEU A 36 -17.25 -1.67 -21.95
N LYS A 37 -17.56 -1.02 -20.82
CA LYS A 37 -17.63 0.45 -20.76
C LYS A 37 -16.30 1.08 -21.18
N LYS A 38 -16.33 2.21 -21.90
CA LYS A 38 -15.11 2.89 -22.38
C LYS A 38 -14.07 3.11 -21.29
N SER A 39 -14.49 3.59 -20.12
CA SER A 39 -13.60 3.80 -18.95
C SER A 39 -12.94 2.54 -18.39
N ASN A 40 -13.54 1.36 -18.61
CA ASN A 40 -12.94 0.07 -18.27
C ASN A 40 -12.08 -0.48 -19.41
N PHE A 41 -12.41 -0.16 -20.66
CA PHE A 41 -11.58 -0.48 -21.82
C PHE A 41 -10.25 0.32 -21.81
N GLU A 42 -10.27 1.60 -21.44
CA GLU A 42 -9.05 2.40 -21.23
C GLU A 42 -8.12 1.82 -20.14
N LYS A 43 -8.70 1.17 -19.12
CA LYS A 43 -7.92 0.42 -18.12
C LYS A 43 -7.35 -0.87 -18.73
N LEU A 44 -8.16 -1.63 -19.47
CA LEU A 44 -7.75 -2.86 -20.14
C LEU A 44 -6.59 -2.62 -21.14
N GLN A 45 -6.61 -1.50 -21.88
CA GLN A 45 -5.52 -1.09 -22.75
C GLN A 45 -4.20 -0.85 -22.01
N LYS A 46 -4.26 -0.35 -20.76
CA LYS A 46 -3.10 -0.13 -19.89
C LYS A 46 -2.60 -1.41 -19.22
N THR A 47 -3.41 -2.48 -19.18
CA THR A 47 -3.02 -3.79 -18.61
C THR A 47 -2.40 -4.76 -19.63
N LYS A 48 -1.94 -4.29 -20.81
CA LYS A 48 -1.19 -5.13 -21.75
C LYS A 48 0.08 -5.70 -21.09
N GLY A 49 0.24 -7.01 -21.12
CA GLY A 49 1.29 -7.74 -20.40
C GLY A 49 1.03 -7.91 -18.90
N GLY A 50 -0.13 -7.48 -18.39
CA GLY A 50 -0.58 -7.70 -17.02
C GLY A 50 -1.58 -8.86 -16.90
N LEU A 51 -2.21 -8.94 -15.73
CA LEU A 51 -3.16 -9.99 -15.35
C LEU A 51 -4.61 -9.46 -15.35
N MET A 52 -5.55 -10.34 -15.71
CA MET A 52 -6.99 -10.09 -15.71
C MET A 52 -7.73 -11.31 -15.13
N SER A 53 -8.68 -11.08 -14.24
CA SER A 53 -9.61 -12.09 -13.73
C SER A 53 -11.05 -11.74 -14.08
N PHE A 54 -11.95 -12.71 -13.97
CA PHE A 54 -13.39 -12.52 -14.13
C PHE A 54 -14.10 -12.87 -12.82
N ASN A 55 -14.76 -11.89 -12.19
CA ASN A 55 -15.33 -12.01 -10.83
C ASN A 55 -16.56 -12.95 -10.73
N ASN A 56 -16.96 -13.63 -11.81
CA ASN A 56 -18.14 -14.48 -11.93
C ASN A 56 -17.80 -15.69 -12.81
N PHE A 57 -18.65 -16.72 -12.82
CA PHE A 57 -18.52 -17.85 -13.73
C PHE A 57 -18.40 -17.40 -15.19
N LEU A 58 -17.42 -17.97 -15.90
CA LEU A 58 -17.01 -17.50 -17.22
C LEU A 58 -17.43 -18.50 -18.30
N SER A 59 -18.65 -18.35 -18.83
CA SER A 59 -19.04 -19.05 -20.07
C SER A 59 -18.26 -18.50 -21.27
N THR A 60 -17.80 -19.43 -22.10
CA THR A 60 -17.04 -19.26 -23.34
C THR A 60 -17.49 -20.34 -24.33
N SER A 61 -17.16 -20.20 -25.62
CA SER A 61 -17.51 -21.17 -26.66
C SER A 61 -16.28 -21.62 -27.45
N LYS A 62 -16.28 -22.84 -28.00
CA LYS A 62 -15.32 -23.22 -29.06
C LYS A 62 -15.63 -22.55 -30.41
N ASP A 63 -16.81 -21.96 -30.53
CA ASP A 63 -17.29 -21.30 -31.75
C ASP A 63 -17.08 -19.78 -31.65
N GLU A 64 -16.20 -19.27 -32.53
CA GLU A 64 -15.88 -17.86 -32.64
C GLU A 64 -17.09 -17.04 -33.10
N GLU A 65 -17.91 -17.55 -34.03
CA GLU A 65 -19.06 -16.81 -34.58
C GLU A 65 -20.15 -16.59 -33.54
N VAL A 66 -20.40 -17.60 -32.69
CA VAL A 66 -21.34 -17.47 -31.55
C VAL A 66 -20.87 -16.35 -30.63
N SER A 67 -19.60 -16.34 -30.27
CA SER A 67 -19.01 -15.30 -29.42
C SER A 67 -19.02 -13.92 -30.08
N LEU A 68 -18.70 -13.85 -31.37
CA LEU A 68 -18.69 -12.61 -32.14
C LEU A 68 -20.08 -11.97 -32.24
N LYS A 69 -21.15 -12.78 -32.31
CA LYS A 69 -22.54 -12.28 -32.25
C LYS A 69 -22.81 -11.57 -30.91
N PHE A 70 -22.43 -12.18 -29.78
CA PHE A 70 -22.56 -11.53 -28.45
C PHE A 70 -21.73 -10.25 -28.32
N ALA A 71 -20.51 -10.21 -28.88
CA ALA A 71 -19.72 -8.98 -28.91
C ALA A 71 -20.42 -7.87 -29.70
N LYS A 72 -20.90 -8.17 -30.91
CA LYS A 72 -21.53 -7.20 -31.82
C LYS A 72 -22.84 -6.60 -31.32
N PHE A 73 -23.54 -7.24 -30.38
CA PHE A 73 -24.67 -6.58 -29.70
C PHE A 73 -24.23 -5.40 -28.82
N ALA A 74 -23.01 -5.40 -28.30
CA ALA A 74 -22.53 -4.34 -27.42
C ALA A 74 -22.16 -3.04 -28.16
N SER A 75 -21.75 -3.10 -29.43
CA SER A 75 -21.46 -1.88 -30.21
C SER A 75 -22.72 -1.08 -30.55
N MET A 76 -23.91 -1.67 -30.39
CA MET A 76 -25.20 -0.96 -30.51
C MET A 76 -25.53 -0.12 -29.27
N ILE A 77 -24.76 -0.23 -28.17
CA ILE A 77 -25.02 0.43 -26.89
C ILE A 77 -24.08 1.65 -26.74
N PRO A 78 -24.60 2.87 -26.50
CA PRO A 78 -23.77 4.03 -26.20
C PRO A 78 -22.84 3.79 -25.00
N ASP A 79 -21.62 4.34 -25.07
CA ASP A 79 -20.54 4.19 -24.06
C ASP A 79 -19.99 2.76 -23.86
N MET A 80 -20.39 1.79 -24.69
CA MET A 80 -19.77 0.46 -24.74
C MET A 80 -18.76 0.32 -25.88
N VAL A 81 -17.81 -0.59 -25.68
CA VAL A 81 -16.88 -1.12 -26.68
C VAL A 81 -17.13 -2.62 -26.77
N ALA A 82 -17.29 -3.16 -27.98
CA ALA A 82 -17.44 -4.60 -28.19
C ALA A 82 -16.08 -5.28 -28.09
N ILE A 83 -15.99 -6.31 -27.25
CA ILE A 83 -14.77 -7.09 -27.03
C ILE A 83 -15.02 -8.55 -27.39
N LEU A 84 -14.18 -9.10 -28.27
CA LEU A 84 -14.02 -10.54 -28.46
C LEU A 84 -12.76 -11.00 -27.70
N PHE A 85 -12.95 -11.70 -26.59
CA PHE A 85 -11.86 -12.40 -25.92
C PHE A 85 -11.55 -13.70 -26.67
N VAL A 86 -10.27 -13.90 -26.99
CA VAL A 86 -9.72 -15.13 -27.57
C VAL A 86 -8.76 -15.70 -26.54
N MET A 87 -9.13 -16.81 -25.92
CA MET A 87 -8.44 -17.36 -24.76
C MET A 87 -7.73 -18.66 -25.13
N SER A 88 -6.41 -18.70 -24.90
CA SER A 88 -5.58 -19.90 -25.08
C SER A 88 -5.50 -20.69 -23.78
N ILE A 89 -5.94 -21.95 -23.85
CA ILE A 89 -6.09 -22.86 -22.71
C ILE A 89 -5.14 -24.03 -22.89
N ASP A 90 -4.18 -24.18 -21.98
CA ASP A 90 -3.34 -25.37 -21.88
C ASP A 90 -3.90 -26.32 -20.80
N PRO A 91 -4.43 -27.50 -21.17
CA PRO A 91 -4.98 -28.46 -20.20
C PRO A 91 -3.91 -29.12 -19.30
N CYS A 92 -2.62 -28.84 -19.51
CA CYS A 92 -1.55 -29.29 -18.62
C CYS A 92 -1.44 -28.44 -17.35
N ILE A 93 -2.03 -27.24 -17.32
CA ILE A 93 -2.07 -26.36 -16.14
C ILE A 93 -3.06 -26.93 -15.12
N LYS A 94 -2.54 -27.37 -13.97
CA LYS A 94 -3.34 -28.08 -12.95
C LYS A 94 -4.01 -27.17 -11.92
N SER A 95 -3.53 -25.93 -11.77
CA SER A 95 -3.97 -24.98 -10.75
C SER A 95 -3.57 -23.54 -11.11
N THR A 96 -4.36 -22.60 -10.59
CA THR A 96 -3.97 -21.18 -10.43
C THR A 96 -4.15 -20.78 -8.97
N PRO A 97 -3.43 -19.77 -8.45
CA PRO A 97 -3.38 -19.52 -7.01
C PRO A 97 -4.68 -19.06 -6.34
N PHE A 98 -5.73 -18.78 -7.11
CA PHE A 98 -7.07 -18.45 -6.60
C PHE A 98 -8.20 -19.32 -7.18
N ALA A 99 -7.92 -20.16 -8.19
CA ALA A 99 -8.88 -21.08 -8.81
C ALA A 99 -8.28 -22.46 -9.05
N SER A 100 -9.04 -23.49 -8.68
CA SER A 100 -8.93 -24.80 -9.33
C SER A 100 -9.34 -24.64 -10.79
N ILE A 101 -8.39 -24.85 -11.72
CA ILE A 101 -8.66 -24.90 -13.16
C ILE A 101 -9.05 -26.34 -13.48
N LYS A 102 -10.33 -26.62 -13.31
CA LYS A 102 -10.98 -27.78 -13.86
C LYS A 102 -12.38 -27.35 -14.32
N GLU A 103 -12.93 -28.14 -15.24
CA GLU A 103 -14.37 -28.27 -15.55
C GLU A 103 -15.00 -27.33 -16.58
N MET A 104 -15.74 -27.96 -17.52
CA MET A 104 -16.43 -27.38 -18.67
C MET A 104 -17.03 -28.52 -19.55
N SER A 105 -18.33 -28.65 -19.85
CA SER A 105 -19.57 -27.93 -19.43
C SER A 105 -20.82 -28.84 -19.58
N ALA A 106 -22.05 -28.30 -19.78
CA ALA A 106 -23.29 -29.10 -19.90
C ALA A 106 -24.38 -28.55 -20.87
N ILE A 107 -24.43 -29.08 -22.10
CA ILE A 107 -25.62 -29.35 -22.96
C ILE A 107 -25.15 -30.26 -24.12
N GLU A 108 -25.91 -31.30 -24.47
CA GLU A 108 -25.55 -32.19 -25.59
C GLU A 108 -25.91 -31.53 -26.94
N GLY A 109 -24.91 -30.90 -27.56
CA GLY A 109 -25.03 -30.20 -28.85
C GLY A 109 -24.38 -28.82 -28.88
N GLU A 110 -24.18 -28.20 -27.72
CA GLU A 110 -23.55 -26.89 -27.58
C GLU A 110 -22.07 -27.02 -27.20
N LYS A 111 -21.20 -26.22 -27.83
CA LYS A 111 -19.74 -26.24 -27.58
C LYS A 111 -19.32 -25.21 -26.52
N GLU A 112 -20.11 -25.07 -25.46
CA GLU A 112 -19.82 -24.15 -24.35
C GLU A 112 -18.78 -24.69 -23.37
N ILE A 113 -18.10 -23.78 -22.67
CA ILE A 113 -16.96 -24.04 -21.80
C ILE A 113 -16.99 -23.02 -20.64
N LEU A 114 -17.04 -23.48 -19.38
CA LEU A 114 -17.33 -22.67 -18.18
C LEU A 114 -16.14 -22.62 -17.19
N PHE A 115 -15.44 -21.50 -17.01
CA PHE A 115 -14.42 -21.41 -15.93
C PHE A 115 -15.00 -21.02 -14.56
N SER A 116 -14.31 -21.44 -13.50
CA SER A 116 -14.55 -21.01 -12.10
C SER A 116 -14.23 -19.53 -11.87
N MET A 117 -14.83 -18.93 -10.83
CA MET A 117 -14.90 -17.47 -10.60
C MET A 117 -13.58 -16.75 -10.29
N HIS A 118 -12.44 -17.44 -10.35
CA HIS A 118 -11.12 -16.87 -10.03
C HIS A 118 -10.03 -17.26 -11.04
N ALA A 119 -10.42 -17.75 -12.23
CA ALA A 119 -9.46 -18.01 -13.30
C ALA A 119 -8.75 -16.70 -13.72
N VAL A 120 -7.41 -16.73 -13.71
CA VAL A 120 -6.57 -15.58 -14.06
C VAL A 120 -5.93 -15.79 -15.43
N PHE A 121 -6.00 -14.74 -16.25
CA PHE A 121 -5.48 -14.71 -17.61
C PHE A 121 -4.45 -13.58 -17.77
N ARG A 122 -3.39 -13.84 -18.54
CA ARG A 122 -2.41 -12.83 -18.96
C ARG A 122 -2.90 -12.18 -20.25
N VAL A 123 -2.88 -10.84 -20.30
CA VAL A 123 -3.34 -10.05 -21.46
C VAL A 123 -2.18 -9.92 -22.46
N ASN A 124 -2.13 -10.77 -23.47
CA ASN A 124 -1.01 -10.84 -24.41
C ASN A 124 -1.08 -9.71 -25.47
N ALA A 125 -2.24 -9.54 -26.10
CA ALA A 125 -2.44 -8.51 -27.11
C ALA A 125 -3.87 -7.97 -27.10
N ILE A 126 -4.00 -6.73 -27.59
CA ILE A 126 -5.28 -6.07 -27.85
C ILE A 126 -5.16 -5.54 -29.28
N LYS A 127 -6.07 -5.97 -30.16
CA LYS A 127 -6.08 -5.67 -31.59
C LYS A 127 -7.44 -5.11 -31.97
N GLN A 128 -7.48 -4.11 -32.85
CA GLN A 128 -8.74 -3.62 -33.42
C GLN A 128 -9.13 -4.52 -34.60
N MET A 129 -10.39 -4.95 -34.68
CA MET A 129 -10.87 -5.84 -35.76
C MET A 129 -11.54 -5.07 -36.90
N ASP A 130 -12.32 -4.04 -36.58
CA ASP A 130 -13.07 -3.23 -37.55
C ASP A 130 -12.55 -1.78 -37.59
N ASN A 131 -12.53 -1.19 -38.79
CA ASN A 131 -12.14 0.22 -39.05
C ASN A 131 -13.12 1.27 -38.46
N ASN A 132 -14.09 0.85 -37.65
CA ASN A 132 -15.19 1.68 -37.14
C ASN A 132 -15.14 1.82 -35.60
N ASP A 133 -13.93 1.71 -35.02
CA ASP A 133 -13.55 2.00 -33.61
C ASP A 133 -14.33 1.28 -32.48
N GLN A 134 -15.15 0.28 -32.78
CA GLN A 134 -16.05 -0.32 -31.78
C GLN A 134 -15.86 -1.82 -31.51
N LEU A 135 -15.04 -2.55 -32.29
CA LEU A 135 -14.77 -3.98 -32.06
C LEU A 135 -13.26 -4.25 -31.89
N TYR A 136 -12.91 -4.84 -30.74
CA TYR A 136 -11.54 -5.23 -30.41
C TYR A 136 -11.44 -6.71 -30.04
N GLN A 137 -10.38 -7.35 -30.53
CA GLN A 137 -9.93 -8.67 -30.11
C GLN A 137 -8.94 -8.53 -28.95
N VAL A 138 -9.16 -9.30 -27.88
CA VAL A 138 -8.26 -9.36 -26.72
C VAL A 138 -7.76 -10.79 -26.57
N GLU A 139 -6.45 -10.97 -26.77
CA GLU A 139 -5.77 -12.26 -26.66
C GLU A 139 -5.39 -12.50 -25.19
N LEU A 140 -6.01 -13.51 -24.62
CA LEU A 140 -5.81 -13.96 -23.24
C LEU A 140 -5.10 -15.32 -23.25
N GLN A 141 -4.22 -15.52 -22.28
CA GLN A 141 -3.61 -16.82 -22.00
C GLN A 141 -3.86 -17.20 -20.55
N LEU A 142 -4.37 -18.41 -20.32
CA LEU A 142 -4.55 -18.93 -18.98
C LEU A 142 -3.20 -19.02 -18.26
N THR A 143 -3.12 -18.48 -17.05
CA THR A 143 -1.89 -18.49 -16.24
C THR A 143 -1.74 -19.79 -15.44
N SER A 144 -0.54 -20.05 -14.91
CA SER A 144 -0.24 -21.14 -13.98
C SER A 144 0.31 -20.60 -12.66
N ASP A 145 0.45 -21.46 -11.65
CA ASP A 145 1.08 -21.12 -10.37
C ASP A 145 2.55 -20.65 -10.48
N ASP A 146 3.23 -20.97 -11.59
CA ASP A 146 4.61 -20.54 -11.87
C ASP A 146 4.71 -19.10 -12.42
N ASP A 147 3.58 -18.43 -12.70
CA ASP A 147 3.59 -17.03 -13.15
C ASP A 147 4.11 -16.12 -12.04
N GLN A 148 5.30 -15.53 -12.25
CA GLN A 148 6.02 -14.75 -11.25
C GLN A 148 5.20 -13.58 -10.68
N GLN A 149 4.38 -12.92 -11.49
CA GLN A 149 3.56 -11.79 -11.01
C GLN A 149 2.39 -12.27 -10.17
N LEU A 150 1.77 -13.37 -10.59
CA LEU A 150 0.67 -14.00 -9.86
C LEU A 150 1.15 -14.61 -8.53
N ARG A 151 2.36 -15.19 -8.51
CA ARG A 151 3.01 -15.65 -7.29
C ARG A 151 3.30 -14.52 -6.30
N ILE A 152 3.89 -13.40 -6.75
CA ILE A 152 4.12 -12.22 -5.89
C ILE A 152 2.80 -11.68 -5.31
N LEU A 153 1.74 -11.64 -6.11
CA LEU A 153 0.40 -11.24 -5.65
C LEU A 153 -0.15 -12.23 -4.61
N THR A 154 0.02 -13.53 -4.84
CA THR A 154 -0.45 -14.59 -3.93
C THR A 154 0.30 -14.58 -2.61
N ASP A 155 1.62 -14.44 -2.64
CA ASP A 155 2.45 -14.43 -1.44
C ASP A 155 2.13 -13.18 -0.58
N ARG A 156 1.89 -12.00 -1.21
CA ARG A 156 1.34 -10.82 -0.51
C ARG A 156 -0.03 -11.06 0.10
N ILE A 157 -0.97 -11.65 -0.64
CA ILE A 157 -2.31 -11.95 -0.10
C ILE A 157 -2.24 -12.98 1.04
N ARG A 158 -1.28 -13.92 1.02
CA ARG A 158 -1.02 -14.85 2.13
C ARG A 158 -0.39 -14.18 3.34
N GLU A 159 0.54 -13.25 3.14
CA GLU A 159 1.10 -12.40 4.20
C GLU A 159 -0.01 -11.56 4.87
N GLU A 160 -0.84 -10.90 4.06
CA GLU A 160 -2.01 -10.12 4.51
C GLU A 160 -3.07 -10.99 5.20
N ALA A 161 -3.29 -12.22 4.74
CA ALA A 161 -4.26 -13.19 5.27
C ALA A 161 -3.66 -14.20 6.28
N SER A 162 -2.56 -13.85 6.95
CA SER A 162 -2.03 -14.64 8.08
C SER A 162 -2.85 -14.42 9.38
N GLY A 163 -2.74 -15.32 10.35
CA GLY A 163 -3.50 -15.27 11.63
C GLY A 163 -4.91 -15.88 11.59
N THR A 164 -5.63 -15.86 12.72
CA THR A 164 -7.01 -16.34 12.85
C THR A 164 -8.03 -15.36 12.23
N GLU A 165 -9.26 -15.82 11.96
CA GLU A 165 -10.30 -14.98 11.33
C GLU A 165 -10.60 -13.71 12.15
N TRP A 166 -10.64 -13.83 13.48
CA TRP A 166 -10.85 -12.71 14.40
C TRP A 166 -9.63 -11.78 14.50
N GLN A 167 -8.40 -12.30 14.51
CA GLN A 167 -7.18 -11.49 14.44
C GLN A 167 -7.16 -10.62 13.18
N ARG A 168 -7.52 -11.21 12.02
CA ARG A 168 -7.61 -10.49 10.74
C ARG A 168 -8.67 -9.40 10.78
N LEU A 169 -9.85 -9.70 11.31
CA LEU A 169 -10.92 -8.70 11.45
C LEU A 169 -10.48 -7.55 12.37
N ALA A 170 -9.81 -7.81 13.48
CA ALA A 170 -9.30 -6.79 14.40
C ALA A 170 -8.28 -5.87 13.72
N LYS A 171 -7.33 -6.46 12.97
CA LYS A 171 -6.33 -5.72 12.18
C LYS A 171 -6.98 -4.88 11.07
N LEU A 172 -7.90 -5.45 10.30
CA LEU A 172 -8.63 -4.74 9.26
C LEU A 172 -9.43 -3.57 9.84
N LEU A 173 -10.06 -3.74 11.00
CA LEU A 173 -10.79 -2.67 11.70
C LEU A 173 -9.86 -1.52 12.12
N LEU A 174 -8.59 -1.78 12.48
CA LEU A 174 -7.58 -0.71 12.66
C LEU A 174 -7.30 0.02 11.34
N GLU A 175 -7.01 -0.73 10.26
CA GLU A 175 -6.62 -0.18 8.96
C GLU A 175 -7.71 0.71 8.32
N ILE A 176 -9.00 0.40 8.57
CA ILE A 176 -10.14 1.23 8.13
C ILE A 176 -10.60 2.26 9.17
N GLY A 177 -9.82 2.50 10.23
CA GLY A 177 -10.11 3.51 11.26
C GLY A 177 -11.32 3.23 12.17
N GLN A 178 -11.80 1.99 12.21
CA GLN A 178 -12.89 1.54 13.10
C GLN A 178 -12.35 1.20 14.51
N PHE A 179 -11.61 2.14 15.10
CA PHE A 179 -10.81 1.94 16.30
C PHE A 179 -11.57 1.31 17.48
N ASN A 180 -12.80 1.76 17.78
CA ASN A 180 -13.57 1.22 18.90
C ASN A 180 -13.91 -0.28 18.71
N LYS A 181 -14.22 -0.71 17.48
CA LYS A 181 -14.54 -2.11 17.18
C LYS A 181 -13.28 -2.99 17.17
N ALA A 182 -12.16 -2.43 16.72
CA ALA A 182 -10.86 -3.09 16.85
C ALA A 182 -10.53 -3.31 18.33
N GLU A 183 -10.75 -2.30 19.18
CA GLU A 183 -10.54 -2.38 20.63
C GLU A 183 -11.41 -3.47 21.29
N GLU A 184 -12.72 -3.46 21.03
CA GLU A 184 -13.65 -4.50 21.50
C GLU A 184 -13.16 -5.90 21.11
N LEU A 185 -12.76 -6.10 19.86
CA LEU A 185 -12.33 -7.41 19.37
C LEU A 185 -10.95 -7.85 19.89
N TYR A 186 -9.99 -6.95 20.05
CA TYR A 186 -8.71 -7.28 20.68
C TYR A 186 -8.85 -7.60 22.17
N ASN A 187 -9.81 -6.99 22.87
CA ASN A 187 -10.11 -7.37 24.26
C ASN A 187 -10.73 -8.77 24.36
N VAL A 188 -11.67 -9.13 23.47
CA VAL A 188 -12.20 -10.51 23.38
C VAL A 188 -11.08 -11.51 23.08
N LEU A 189 -10.21 -11.19 22.12
CA LEU A 189 -9.04 -12.01 21.78
C LEU A 189 -8.07 -12.19 22.96
N LEU A 190 -7.84 -11.16 23.78
CA LEU A 190 -7.03 -11.26 25.01
C LEU A 190 -7.65 -12.19 26.07
N GLU A 191 -8.98 -12.25 26.15
CA GLU A 191 -9.70 -13.13 27.09
C GLU A 191 -9.75 -14.59 26.60
N GLU A 192 -9.90 -14.82 25.29
CA GLU A 192 -10.04 -16.16 24.70
C GLU A 192 -8.69 -16.87 24.43
N THR A 193 -7.65 -16.14 24.04
CA THR A 193 -6.33 -16.73 23.75
C THR A 193 -5.64 -17.17 25.04
N SER A 194 -5.16 -18.42 25.08
CA SER A 194 -4.32 -18.95 26.15
C SER A 194 -2.81 -18.80 25.91
N ASP A 195 -2.40 -18.50 24.68
CA ASP A 195 -1.00 -18.29 24.31
C ASP A 195 -0.50 -16.89 24.71
N GLU A 196 0.53 -16.83 25.55
CA GLU A 196 1.07 -15.56 26.04
C GLU A 196 1.80 -14.76 24.93
N GLY A 197 2.40 -15.42 23.94
CA GLY A 197 3.02 -14.75 22.79
C GLY A 197 1.99 -13.99 21.95
N GLU A 198 0.87 -14.64 21.63
CA GLU A 198 -0.26 -13.98 20.96
C GLU A 198 -0.83 -12.81 21.77
N LYS A 199 -1.00 -12.96 23.09
CA LYS A 199 -1.44 -11.86 23.97
C LYS A 199 -0.51 -10.65 23.90
N ALA A 200 0.81 -10.86 23.89
CA ALA A 200 1.76 -9.76 23.73
C ALA A 200 1.58 -9.02 22.40
N GLY A 201 1.24 -9.75 21.32
CA GLY A 201 0.84 -9.17 20.04
C GLY A 201 -0.41 -8.29 20.14
N TYR A 202 -1.48 -8.78 20.79
CA TYR A 202 -2.71 -8.00 20.99
C TYR A 202 -2.50 -6.77 21.87
N TYR A 203 -1.70 -6.90 22.93
CA TYR A 203 -1.30 -5.77 23.76
C TYR A 203 -0.51 -4.71 22.97
N ASN A 204 0.35 -5.09 22.04
CA ASN A 204 1.01 -4.15 21.15
C ASN A 204 0.02 -3.44 20.20
N HIS A 205 -0.99 -4.15 19.68
CA HIS A 205 -2.04 -3.56 18.84
C HIS A 205 -2.95 -2.59 19.61
N LEU A 206 -3.40 -2.96 20.81
CA LEU A 206 -4.15 -2.08 21.72
C LEU A 206 -3.30 -0.89 22.19
N GLY A 207 -2.01 -1.12 22.41
CA GLY A 207 -1.03 -0.10 22.70
C GLY A 207 -0.95 0.95 21.60
N TYR A 208 -0.78 0.51 20.35
CA TYR A 208 -0.75 1.38 19.17
C TYR A 208 -2.08 2.14 18.96
N LEU A 209 -3.22 1.43 19.05
CA LEU A 209 -4.57 2.01 19.01
C LEU A 209 -4.73 3.17 20.00
N LYS A 210 -4.23 3.02 21.23
CA LYS A 210 -4.34 4.08 22.26
C LYS A 210 -3.46 5.30 21.97
N ILE A 211 -2.39 5.16 21.18
CA ILE A 211 -1.62 6.31 20.68
C ILE A 211 -2.46 7.11 19.68
N ASP A 212 -3.08 6.44 18.71
CA ASP A 212 -3.94 7.09 17.70
C ASP A 212 -5.19 7.74 18.32
N GLN A 213 -5.72 7.17 19.41
CA GLN A 213 -6.79 7.76 20.23
C GLN A 213 -6.32 8.88 21.19
N GLY A 214 -5.01 9.11 21.35
CA GLY A 214 -4.44 10.11 22.26
C GLY A 214 -4.38 9.71 23.75
N ASP A 215 -4.76 8.47 24.11
CA ASP A 215 -4.65 7.94 25.48
C ASP A 215 -3.25 7.32 25.70
N TYR A 216 -2.22 8.16 25.66
CA TYR A 216 -0.82 7.75 25.76
C TYR A 216 -0.50 6.99 27.05
N LYS A 217 -1.27 7.20 28.14
CA LYS A 217 -1.09 6.47 29.39
C LYS A 217 -1.53 5.02 29.28
N LYS A 218 -2.70 4.74 28.68
CA LYS A 218 -3.10 3.35 28.38
C LYS A 218 -2.22 2.72 27.30
N ALA A 219 -1.76 3.51 26.32
CA ALA A 219 -0.80 3.04 25.32
C ALA A 219 0.47 2.49 25.97
N ILE A 220 1.08 3.26 26.90
CA ILE A 220 2.26 2.80 27.65
C ILE A 220 1.91 1.54 28.45
N TRP A 221 0.81 1.53 29.20
CA TRP A 221 0.41 0.38 30.02
C TRP A 221 0.27 -0.91 29.21
N TYR A 222 -0.43 -0.88 28.06
CA TYR A 222 -0.60 -2.05 27.20
C TYR A 222 0.74 -2.55 26.65
N ASN A 223 1.60 -1.67 26.13
CA ASN A 223 2.92 -2.09 25.65
C ASN A 223 3.85 -2.55 26.79
N GLU A 224 3.65 -2.09 28.03
CA GLU A 224 4.34 -2.62 29.21
C GLU A 224 3.86 -4.04 29.58
N GLN A 225 2.57 -4.37 29.39
CA GLN A 225 2.10 -5.76 29.51
C GLN A 225 2.72 -6.66 28.42
N ALA A 226 2.79 -6.17 27.18
CA ALA A 226 3.47 -6.88 26.09
C ALA A 226 4.95 -7.13 26.41
N LEU A 227 5.67 -6.11 26.91
CA LEU A 227 7.07 -6.22 27.32
C LEU A 227 7.28 -7.24 28.44
N ASP A 228 6.44 -7.23 29.48
CA ASP A 228 6.55 -8.17 30.62
C ASP A 228 6.41 -9.63 30.15
N ILE A 229 5.44 -9.91 29.26
CA ILE A 229 5.26 -11.23 28.67
C ILE A 229 6.43 -11.61 27.77
N GLN A 230 6.84 -10.72 26.86
CA GLN A 230 7.98 -10.95 25.96
C GLN A 230 9.28 -11.20 26.73
N GLN A 231 9.49 -10.51 27.85
CA GLN A 231 10.68 -10.70 28.68
C GLN A 231 10.66 -12.04 29.43
N LYS A 232 9.48 -12.51 29.85
CA LYS A 232 9.32 -13.84 30.47
C LYS A 232 9.48 -15.00 29.48
N THR A 233 9.25 -14.77 28.18
CA THR A 233 9.40 -15.78 27.12
C THR A 233 10.76 -15.75 26.42
N LEU A 234 11.70 -14.88 26.83
CA LEU A 234 13.07 -14.88 26.33
C LEU A 234 13.92 -15.97 27.00
N PRO A 235 14.85 -16.62 26.26
CA PRO A 235 15.83 -17.51 26.87
C PRO A 235 16.80 -16.74 27.79
N PRO A 236 17.33 -17.36 28.87
CA PRO A 236 18.02 -16.64 29.95
C PRO A 236 19.21 -15.75 29.56
N ASN A 237 19.87 -16.05 28.43
CA ASN A 237 21.11 -15.38 28.03
C ASN A 237 20.90 -14.04 27.28
N HIS A 238 19.66 -13.56 27.12
CA HIS A 238 19.43 -12.28 26.43
C HIS A 238 19.77 -11.03 27.26
N SER A 239 19.82 -11.15 28.60
CA SER A 239 20.09 -10.00 29.49
C SER A 239 21.46 -9.36 29.24
N ASP A 240 22.46 -10.15 28.82
CA ASP A 240 23.83 -9.66 28.66
C ASP A 240 24.02 -8.78 27.42
N LEU A 241 23.24 -9.01 26.35
CA LEU A 241 23.37 -8.31 25.06
C LEU A 241 23.03 -6.81 25.14
N ALA A 242 22.16 -6.41 26.07
CA ALA A 242 21.79 -5.00 26.26
C ALA A 242 22.73 -4.24 27.21
N THR A 243 23.59 -4.94 27.95
CA THR A 243 24.44 -4.34 29.00
C THR A 243 25.94 -4.46 28.70
N SER A 244 26.36 -5.41 27.85
CA SER A 244 27.77 -5.65 27.50
C SER A 244 28.25 -4.94 26.22
N HIS A 245 28.30 -3.61 26.25
CA HIS A 245 29.14 -2.90 25.27
C HIS A 245 30.64 -2.96 25.64
N SER A 246 31.49 -2.92 24.61
CA SER A 246 32.87 -2.36 24.62
C SER A 246 34.11 -3.27 24.49
N ASN A 247 34.04 -4.59 24.24
CA ASN A 247 35.27 -5.37 23.99
C ASN A 247 35.18 -6.47 22.91
N ILE A 248 35.96 -6.27 21.83
CA ILE A 248 36.59 -7.25 20.93
C ILE A 248 35.64 -8.10 20.05
N GLY A 249 36.01 -8.22 18.77
CA GLY A 249 35.23 -8.96 17.77
C GLY A 249 35.29 -10.49 17.93
N ALA A 250 34.12 -11.10 18.12
CA ALA A 250 33.80 -12.53 18.04
C ALA A 250 32.26 -12.63 17.93
N LEU A 251 31.61 -13.54 17.20
CA LEU A 251 32.06 -14.60 16.28
C LEU A 251 30.92 -14.82 15.25
N GLY A 252 31.25 -15.13 14.00
CA GLY A 252 30.27 -15.25 12.91
C GLY A 252 29.47 -16.57 12.87
N ILE A 253 28.85 -16.99 13.98
CA ILE A 253 28.03 -18.22 14.06
C ILE A 253 26.84 -18.02 15.01
N TYR A 254 25.75 -17.37 14.55
CA TYR A 254 24.40 -17.48 15.14
C TYR A 254 23.32 -17.12 14.09
N GLN A 255 23.18 -17.95 13.05
CA GLN A 255 22.13 -17.80 12.03
C GLN A 255 21.09 -18.93 12.06
N GLU A 256 21.06 -19.73 13.14
CA GLU A 256 20.08 -20.79 13.34
C GLU A 256 19.37 -20.59 14.69
N THR A 257 18.04 -20.39 14.64
CA THR A 257 17.11 -20.36 15.79
C THR A 257 17.31 -19.26 16.84
N LEU A 258 17.23 -17.99 16.44
CA LEU A 258 16.73 -16.94 17.35
C LEU A 258 15.19 -17.08 17.45
N PRO A 259 14.59 -17.05 18.65
CA PRO A 259 13.13 -17.04 18.79
C PRO A 259 12.54 -15.75 18.19
N SER A 260 11.27 -15.82 17.77
CA SER A 260 10.50 -14.71 17.18
C SER A 260 10.38 -13.46 18.05
N ASN A 261 10.76 -13.54 19.32
CA ASN A 261 10.45 -12.55 20.34
C ASN A 261 11.29 -11.26 20.27
N HIS A 262 12.37 -11.21 19.48
CA HIS A 262 13.25 -10.01 19.42
C HIS A 262 12.64 -8.84 18.60
N PRO A 263 12.11 -9.03 17.37
CA PRO A 263 11.35 -7.99 16.67
C PRO A 263 10.13 -7.47 17.45
N ASP A 264 9.45 -8.37 18.18
CA ASP A 264 8.26 -8.00 18.95
C ASP A 264 8.61 -7.14 20.16
N LEU A 265 9.72 -7.44 20.85
CA LEU A 265 10.27 -6.61 21.93
C LEU A 265 10.66 -5.20 21.42
N ALA A 266 11.25 -5.11 20.23
CA ALA A 266 11.57 -3.82 19.61
C ALA A 266 10.31 -3.03 19.20
N THR A 267 9.22 -3.72 18.86
CA THR A 267 7.92 -3.10 18.55
C THR A 267 7.31 -2.47 19.79
N SER A 268 7.23 -3.21 20.91
CA SER A 268 6.71 -2.72 22.19
C SER A 268 7.49 -1.50 22.69
N TYR A 269 8.83 -1.55 22.63
CA TYR A 269 9.68 -0.40 22.96
C TYR A 269 9.48 0.79 22.00
N SER A 270 9.29 0.55 20.69
CA SER A 270 9.03 1.63 19.72
C SER A 270 7.69 2.32 19.97
N ASN A 271 6.65 1.56 20.33
CA ASN A 271 5.33 2.11 20.67
C ASN A 271 5.37 2.95 21.95
N ILE A 272 6.08 2.51 23.00
CA ILE A 272 6.28 3.31 24.21
C ILE A 272 7.09 4.58 23.89
N GLY A 273 8.11 4.46 23.04
CA GLY A 273 8.88 5.60 22.53
C GLY A 273 8.00 6.62 21.79
N LEU A 274 7.04 6.15 21.00
CA LEU A 274 6.06 6.98 20.30
C LEU A 274 5.10 7.65 21.28
N ALA A 275 4.51 6.93 22.22
CA ALA A 275 3.62 7.49 23.24
C ALA A 275 4.32 8.61 24.05
N TYR A 276 5.58 8.41 24.48
CA TYR A 276 6.34 9.47 25.14
C TYR A 276 6.71 10.64 24.20
N SER A 277 6.92 10.39 22.90
CA SER A 277 7.19 11.44 21.91
C SER A 277 5.98 12.36 21.74
N GLU A 278 4.77 11.79 21.62
CA GLU A 278 3.53 12.57 21.50
C GLU A 278 3.18 13.31 22.80
N MET A 279 3.57 12.78 23.97
CA MET A 279 3.50 13.49 25.25
C MET A 279 4.54 14.63 25.40
N GLY A 280 5.45 14.82 24.46
CA GLY A 280 6.56 15.79 24.55
C GLY A 280 7.69 15.36 25.49
N GLU A 281 7.65 14.15 26.02
CA GLU A 281 8.62 13.55 26.96
C GLU A 281 9.84 12.99 26.21
N TYR A 282 10.47 13.84 25.39
CA TYR A 282 11.46 13.45 24.38
C TYR A 282 12.68 12.69 24.92
N SER A 283 13.09 12.94 26.18
CA SER A 283 14.18 12.20 26.81
C SER A 283 13.81 10.74 27.11
N LYS A 284 12.55 10.48 27.52
CA LYS A 284 12.03 9.13 27.71
C LYS A 284 11.85 8.45 26.35
N ALA A 285 11.21 9.15 25.40
CA ALA A 285 11.01 8.68 24.03
C ALA A 285 12.32 8.18 23.39
N LEU A 286 13.39 8.97 23.50
CA LEU A 286 14.71 8.63 22.99
C LEU A 286 15.26 7.33 23.63
N SER A 287 15.19 7.19 24.96
CA SER A 287 15.68 5.99 25.65
C SER A 287 14.95 4.71 25.20
N TYR A 288 13.64 4.78 24.98
CA TYR A 288 12.85 3.66 24.47
C TYR A 288 13.15 3.36 22.99
N TYR A 289 13.29 4.38 22.14
CA TYR A 289 13.69 4.17 20.74
C TYR A 289 15.13 3.65 20.59
N GLU A 290 16.06 4.05 21.47
CA GLU A 290 17.44 3.53 21.49
C GLU A 290 17.47 2.03 21.85
N LYS A 291 16.67 1.60 22.84
CA LYS A 291 16.49 0.16 23.16
C LYS A 291 15.96 -0.63 21.95
N ALA A 292 14.89 -0.14 21.31
CA ALA A 292 14.34 -0.76 20.11
C ALA A 292 15.37 -0.81 18.97
N PHE A 293 16.12 0.28 18.76
CA PHE A 293 17.12 0.39 17.71
C PHE A 293 18.28 -0.59 17.89
N GLU A 294 18.84 -0.74 19.10
CA GLU A 294 19.93 -1.68 19.34
C GLU A 294 19.49 -3.14 19.16
N ILE A 295 18.25 -3.50 19.55
CA ILE A 295 17.68 -4.83 19.27
C ILE A 295 17.63 -5.07 17.75
N LEU A 296 17.02 -4.15 16.99
CA LEU A 296 16.87 -4.28 15.53
C LEU A 296 18.23 -4.32 14.82
N LYS A 297 19.21 -3.54 15.30
CA LYS A 297 20.57 -3.46 14.75
C LYS A 297 21.39 -4.73 14.98
N ASN A 298 21.14 -5.43 16.08
CA ASN A 298 21.83 -6.69 16.41
C ASN A 298 21.14 -7.92 15.78
N THR A 299 19.88 -7.81 15.38
CA THR A 299 19.07 -8.94 14.87
C THR A 299 18.80 -8.91 13.36
N LEU A 300 18.89 -7.74 12.71
CA LEU A 300 18.50 -7.56 11.31
C LEU A 300 19.69 -7.09 10.43
N PRO A 301 19.68 -7.40 9.12
CA PRO A 301 20.64 -6.84 8.18
C PRO A 301 20.67 -5.30 8.21
N SER A 302 21.83 -4.70 7.97
CA SER A 302 22.04 -3.25 8.07
C SER A 302 21.20 -2.39 7.11
N ASN A 303 20.61 -3.02 6.08
CA ASN A 303 19.67 -2.42 5.14
C ASN A 303 18.20 -2.77 5.42
N HIS A 304 17.84 -3.35 6.57
CA HIS A 304 16.46 -3.75 6.82
C HIS A 304 15.52 -2.53 6.96
N PRO A 305 14.30 -2.54 6.38
CA PRO A 305 13.37 -1.40 6.44
C PRO A 305 13.03 -0.94 7.86
N TYR A 306 12.97 -1.84 8.85
CA TYR A 306 12.72 -1.48 10.25
C TYR A 306 13.83 -0.58 10.84
N LEU A 307 15.09 -0.76 10.44
CA LEU A 307 16.16 0.16 10.85
C LEU A 307 15.93 1.57 10.30
N ALA A 308 15.45 1.70 9.05
CA ALA A 308 15.09 2.99 8.48
C ALA A 308 13.93 3.66 9.25
N THR A 309 12.96 2.88 9.74
CA THR A 309 11.88 3.37 10.61
C THR A 309 12.42 3.87 11.95
N SER A 310 13.27 3.10 12.64
CA SER A 310 13.87 3.51 13.91
C SER A 310 14.79 4.74 13.76
N TYR A 311 15.60 4.81 12.70
CA TYR A 311 16.38 6.01 12.37
C TYR A 311 15.46 7.22 12.19
N ASN A 312 14.33 7.07 11.48
CA ASN A 312 13.37 8.16 11.28
C ASN A 312 12.70 8.61 12.60
N ASN A 313 12.36 7.67 13.49
CA ASN A 313 11.74 7.98 14.77
C ASN A 313 12.68 8.72 15.73
N ILE A 314 13.95 8.29 15.83
CA ILE A 314 14.97 9.03 16.58
C ILE A 314 15.23 10.41 15.95
N GLY A 315 15.21 10.49 14.61
CA GLY A 315 15.26 11.75 13.86
C GLY A 315 14.12 12.71 14.21
N ASN A 316 12.88 12.23 14.31
CA ASN A 316 11.72 13.00 14.75
C ASN A 316 11.90 13.56 16.17
N VAL A 317 12.31 12.73 17.13
CA VAL A 317 12.56 13.18 18.50
C VAL A 317 13.65 14.24 18.54
N HIS A 318 14.77 14.06 17.82
CA HIS A 318 15.81 15.08 17.74
C HIS A 318 15.35 16.37 17.05
N LYS A 319 14.50 16.29 16.01
CA LYS A 319 13.92 17.48 15.36
C LYS A 319 13.07 18.27 16.35
N ASN A 320 12.21 17.59 17.10
CA ASN A 320 11.30 18.20 18.07
C ASN A 320 12.06 18.80 19.28
N MET A 321 13.23 18.25 19.63
CA MET A 321 14.18 18.84 20.59
C MET A 321 15.00 20.03 20.04
N GLY A 322 14.77 20.48 18.80
CA GLY A 322 15.59 21.52 18.13
C GLY A 322 17.02 21.08 17.77
N LYS A 323 17.35 19.79 17.87
CA LYS A 323 18.68 19.22 17.58
C LYS A 323 18.81 18.92 16.08
N HIS A 324 18.56 19.92 15.25
CA HIS A 324 18.41 19.80 13.79
C HIS A 324 19.54 19.04 13.09
N SER A 325 20.81 19.33 13.39
CA SER A 325 21.95 18.61 12.79
C SER A 325 22.00 17.11 13.14
N LYS A 326 21.52 16.73 14.34
CA LYS A 326 21.37 15.30 14.69
C LYS A 326 20.21 14.70 13.91
N ALA A 327 19.04 15.35 13.93
CA ALA A 327 17.85 14.90 13.20
C ALA A 327 18.15 14.63 11.71
N LEU A 328 18.89 15.53 11.06
CA LEU A 328 19.34 15.40 9.68
C LEU A 328 20.15 14.10 9.47
N SER A 329 21.19 13.87 10.28
CA SER A 329 22.02 12.65 10.17
C SER A 329 21.23 11.35 10.36
N PHE A 330 20.22 11.37 11.23
CA PHE A 330 19.30 10.24 11.41
C PHE A 330 18.38 10.05 10.18
N TYR A 331 17.80 11.11 9.63
CA TYR A 331 16.98 11.02 8.41
C TYR A 331 17.78 10.64 7.16
N GLU A 332 19.03 11.08 7.03
CA GLU A 332 19.90 10.72 5.91
C GLU A 332 20.22 9.22 5.90
N LYS A 333 20.50 8.62 7.07
CA LYS A 333 20.63 7.16 7.21
C LYS A 333 19.35 6.40 6.88
N ALA A 334 18.20 6.91 7.34
CA ALA A 334 16.90 6.33 6.99
C ALA A 334 16.62 6.39 5.48
N LEU A 335 16.99 7.49 4.82
CA LEU A 335 16.90 7.65 3.37
C LEU A 335 17.84 6.68 2.64
N GLU A 336 19.10 6.56 3.06
CA GLU A 336 20.09 5.67 2.44
C GLU A 336 19.62 4.21 2.40
N ILE A 337 19.07 3.71 3.53
CA ILE A 337 18.50 2.36 3.61
C ILE A 337 17.31 2.20 2.66
N LYS A 338 16.38 3.17 2.65
CA LYS A 338 15.22 3.16 1.74
C LYS A 338 15.63 3.22 0.28
N GLN A 339 16.67 3.98 -0.09
CA GLN A 339 17.20 4.04 -1.46
C GLN A 339 17.84 2.72 -1.92
N LYS A 340 18.40 1.94 -1.00
CA LYS A 340 18.97 0.61 -1.28
C LYS A 340 17.91 -0.50 -1.39
N THR A 341 16.73 -0.32 -0.80
CA THR A 341 15.69 -1.36 -0.68
C THR A 341 14.44 -1.12 -1.52
N LEU A 342 14.14 0.13 -1.87
CA LEU A 342 12.90 0.51 -2.55
C LEU A 342 13.15 1.00 -3.98
N PRO A 343 12.19 0.84 -4.90
CA PRO A 343 12.22 1.49 -6.21
C PRO A 343 12.41 3.00 -6.09
N SER A 344 13.10 3.62 -7.06
CA SER A 344 13.46 5.05 -7.02
C SER A 344 12.26 6.01 -7.00
N ASN A 345 11.08 5.54 -7.39
CA ASN A 345 9.80 6.26 -7.33
C ASN A 345 8.93 5.86 -6.12
N HIS A 346 9.42 5.13 -5.11
CA HIS A 346 8.57 4.67 -4.01
C HIS A 346 8.11 5.84 -3.10
N PRO A 347 6.82 5.96 -2.72
CA PRO A 347 6.31 7.09 -1.95
C PRO A 347 7.04 7.36 -0.62
N LEU A 348 7.52 6.31 0.07
CA LEU A 348 8.30 6.44 1.31
C LEU A 348 9.63 7.21 1.14
N LEU A 349 10.18 7.28 -0.08
CA LEU A 349 11.34 8.13 -0.39
C LEU A 349 10.95 9.61 -0.40
N ALA A 350 9.79 9.97 -0.95
CA ALA A 350 9.28 11.34 -0.91
C ALA A 350 9.03 11.79 0.54
N THR A 351 8.50 10.91 1.40
CA THR A 351 8.36 11.19 2.85
C THR A 351 9.71 11.47 3.50
N SER A 352 10.73 10.64 3.24
CA SER A 352 12.08 10.89 3.77
C SER A 352 12.70 12.19 3.27
N TYR A 353 12.53 12.54 1.98
CA TYR A 353 12.98 13.83 1.45
C TYR A 353 12.28 15.03 2.08
N ASN A 354 10.97 14.93 2.40
CA ASN A 354 10.26 15.99 3.10
C ASN A 354 10.73 16.15 4.56
N ASN A 355 11.04 15.07 5.27
CA ASN A 355 11.60 15.14 6.62
C ASN A 355 12.97 15.83 6.63
N ILE A 356 13.84 15.51 5.67
CA ILE A 356 15.13 16.20 5.46
C ILE A 356 14.91 17.68 5.08
N CYS A 357 13.95 17.96 4.21
CA CYS A 357 13.62 19.33 3.80
C CYS A 357 13.22 20.21 5.00
N SER A 358 12.25 19.74 5.80
CA SER A 358 11.77 20.44 6.99
C SER A 358 12.91 20.78 7.95
N VAL A 359 13.90 19.91 8.11
CA VAL A 359 15.09 20.20 8.94
C VAL A 359 15.97 21.29 8.30
N TYR A 360 16.19 21.25 6.99
CA TYR A 360 16.94 22.32 6.31
C TYR A 360 16.22 23.67 6.36
N ASP A 361 14.88 23.69 6.26
CA ASP A 361 14.08 24.92 6.40
C ASP A 361 14.22 25.51 7.80
N PHE A 362 14.12 24.71 8.87
CA PHE A 362 14.39 25.17 10.25
C PHE A 362 15.84 25.65 10.46
N MET A 363 16.79 25.15 9.68
CA MET A 363 18.19 25.62 9.70
C MET A 363 18.45 26.84 8.80
N GLY A 364 17.44 27.35 8.07
CA GLY A 364 17.61 28.43 7.09
C GLY A 364 18.38 28.01 5.82
N GLU A 365 18.62 26.72 5.62
CA GLU A 365 19.36 26.15 4.49
C GLU A 365 18.47 25.94 3.25
N TYR A 366 17.73 26.99 2.87
CA TYR A 366 16.67 26.97 1.85
C TYR A 366 17.10 26.38 0.49
N SER A 367 18.39 26.45 0.15
CA SER A 367 18.90 25.82 -1.08
C SER A 367 18.94 24.29 -1.01
N LYS A 368 19.25 23.72 0.16
CA LYS A 368 19.24 22.26 0.40
C LYS A 368 17.82 21.74 0.63
N ALA A 369 17.00 22.53 1.33
CA ALA A 369 15.57 22.30 1.47
C ALA A 369 14.91 22.16 0.09
N ARG A 370 15.06 23.18 -0.78
CA ARG A 370 14.54 23.17 -2.15
C ARG A 370 14.93 21.91 -2.93
N SER A 371 16.20 21.51 -2.90
CA SER A 371 16.66 20.30 -3.61
C SER A 371 16.01 19.01 -3.08
N SER A 372 15.71 18.96 -1.79
CA SER A 372 15.02 17.83 -1.15
C SER A 372 13.53 17.82 -1.55
N HIS A 373 12.85 18.96 -1.51
CA HIS A 373 11.47 19.09 -1.99
C HIS A 373 11.32 18.79 -3.48
N GLU A 374 12.22 19.27 -4.34
CA GLU A 374 12.18 19.01 -5.79
C GLU A 374 12.23 17.50 -6.08
N LYS A 375 13.02 16.72 -5.31
CA LYS A 375 13.04 15.23 -5.39
C LYS A 375 11.75 14.60 -4.84
N ALA A 376 11.23 15.08 -3.70
CA ALA A 376 9.98 14.57 -3.14
C ALA A 376 8.80 14.77 -4.10
N LEU A 377 8.75 15.94 -4.76
CA LEU A 377 7.76 16.28 -5.77
C LEU A 377 7.89 15.38 -7.01
N GLU A 378 9.09 15.18 -7.55
CA GLU A 378 9.30 14.32 -8.73
C GLU A 378 8.77 12.90 -8.50
N ILE A 379 9.02 12.34 -7.30
CA ILE A 379 8.53 11.02 -6.90
C ILE A 379 7.00 11.01 -6.80
N ARG A 380 6.40 12.02 -6.16
CA ARG A 380 4.94 12.17 -6.05
C ARG A 380 4.27 12.34 -7.41
N GLN A 381 4.85 13.11 -8.33
CA GLN A 381 4.33 13.29 -9.70
C GLN A 381 4.33 12.00 -10.53
N LYS A 382 5.24 11.07 -10.23
CA LYS A 382 5.34 9.75 -10.89
C LYS A 382 4.43 8.67 -10.27
N THR A 383 3.87 8.91 -9.08
CA THR A 383 3.11 7.91 -8.31
C THR A 383 1.67 8.27 -8.03
N LEU A 384 1.36 9.57 -7.91
CA LEU A 384 0.04 10.07 -7.55
C LEU A 384 -0.70 10.58 -8.78
N SER A 385 -2.03 10.54 -8.74
CA SER A 385 -2.87 11.19 -9.74
C SER A 385 -2.63 12.71 -9.73
N SER A 386 -2.80 13.38 -10.88
CA SER A 386 -2.51 14.82 -11.03
C SER A 386 -3.24 15.73 -10.03
N ASN A 387 -4.39 15.27 -9.51
CA ASN A 387 -5.25 16.03 -8.59
C ASN A 387 -5.12 15.53 -7.13
N HIS A 388 -4.06 14.79 -6.78
CA HIS A 388 -3.90 14.26 -5.42
C HIS A 388 -3.54 15.36 -4.41
N PRO A 389 -4.17 15.43 -3.22
CA PRO A 389 -3.90 16.48 -2.21
C PRO A 389 -2.42 16.65 -1.84
N ASP A 390 -1.66 15.56 -1.65
CA ASP A 390 -0.20 15.60 -1.43
C ASP A 390 0.59 16.38 -2.49
N LEU A 391 0.16 16.39 -3.76
CA LEU A 391 0.81 17.20 -4.79
C LEU A 391 0.57 18.68 -4.53
N ALA A 392 -0.65 19.09 -4.16
CA ALA A 392 -0.94 20.46 -3.78
C ALA A 392 -0.09 20.89 -2.59
N THR A 393 -0.03 20.08 -1.53
CA THR A 393 0.82 20.34 -0.36
C THR A 393 2.30 20.45 -0.74
N SER A 394 2.80 19.59 -1.65
CA SER A 394 4.18 19.66 -2.14
C SER A 394 4.47 20.96 -2.89
N TYR A 395 3.55 21.37 -3.77
CA TYR A 395 3.67 22.63 -4.50
C TYR A 395 3.61 23.84 -3.57
N ASP A 396 2.74 23.81 -2.57
CA ASP A 396 2.63 24.87 -1.56
C ASP A 396 3.93 25.09 -0.79
N THR A 397 4.55 24.01 -0.27
CA THR A 397 5.80 24.15 0.49
C THR A 397 6.96 24.58 -0.40
N ILE A 398 7.00 24.13 -1.66
CA ILE A 398 7.95 24.65 -2.65
C ILE A 398 7.71 26.14 -2.94
N GLY A 399 6.45 26.57 -3.02
CA GLY A 399 6.06 27.97 -3.15
C GLY A 399 6.58 28.82 -2.00
N LEU A 400 6.44 28.35 -0.76
CA LEU A 400 6.94 29.00 0.45
C LEU A 400 8.47 29.17 0.41
N VAL A 401 9.22 28.11 0.07
CA VAL A 401 10.68 28.19 -0.07
C VAL A 401 11.08 29.18 -1.17
N TYR A 402 10.38 29.20 -2.32
CA TYR A 402 10.64 30.18 -3.37
C TYR A 402 10.28 31.63 -2.97
N ASN A 403 9.29 31.83 -2.09
CA ASN A 403 8.95 33.13 -1.53
C ASN A 403 10.05 33.65 -0.60
N HIS A 404 10.50 32.82 0.36
CA HIS A 404 11.56 33.19 1.30
C HIS A 404 12.90 33.57 0.64
N VAL A 405 13.22 33.00 -0.52
CA VAL A 405 14.41 33.37 -1.31
C VAL A 405 14.16 34.47 -2.35
N GLY A 406 13.04 35.22 -2.25
CA GLY A 406 12.72 36.37 -3.10
C GLY A 406 12.37 36.04 -4.55
N LYS A 407 12.11 34.77 -4.89
CA LYS A 407 11.83 34.31 -6.26
C LYS A 407 10.31 34.25 -6.53
N TYR A 408 9.66 35.39 -6.30
CA TYR A 408 8.20 35.56 -6.30
C TYR A 408 7.48 34.96 -7.52
N SER A 409 8.00 35.13 -8.74
CA SER A 409 7.38 34.55 -9.95
C SER A 409 7.36 33.03 -9.95
N LYS A 410 8.36 32.37 -9.33
CA LYS A 410 8.33 30.91 -9.15
C LYS A 410 7.39 30.51 -8.02
N ALA A 411 7.38 31.26 -6.91
CA ALA A 411 6.47 31.02 -5.80
C ALA A 411 5.00 31.01 -6.26
N LEU A 412 4.58 32.05 -7.00
CA LEU A 412 3.25 32.14 -7.60
C LEU A 412 2.93 30.93 -8.49
N SER A 413 3.82 30.56 -9.41
CA SER A 413 3.59 29.40 -10.31
C SER A 413 3.44 28.06 -9.59
N TYR A 414 4.02 27.92 -8.39
CA TYR A 414 3.82 26.73 -7.56
C TYR A 414 2.51 26.82 -6.76
N TYR A 415 2.20 27.95 -6.13
CA TYR A 415 0.91 28.13 -5.46
C TYR A 415 -0.29 28.03 -6.40
N GLU A 416 -0.18 28.52 -7.64
CA GLU A 416 -1.22 28.38 -8.66
C GLU A 416 -1.51 26.90 -8.99
N LYS A 417 -0.49 26.03 -9.00
CA LYS A 417 -0.67 24.57 -9.16
C LYS A 417 -1.26 23.91 -7.92
N ALA A 418 -0.89 24.37 -6.72
CA ALA A 418 -1.49 23.92 -5.47
C ALA A 418 -2.98 24.27 -5.42
N LEU A 419 -3.30 25.51 -5.82
CA LEU A 419 -4.66 26.05 -5.90
C LEU A 419 -5.50 25.26 -6.90
N GLU A 420 -5.03 25.06 -8.13
CA GLU A 420 -5.76 24.31 -9.18
C GLU A 420 -6.15 22.90 -8.72
N ILE A 421 -5.28 22.22 -7.97
CA ILE A 421 -5.57 20.90 -7.40
C ILE A 421 -6.61 21.00 -6.29
N ARG A 422 -6.45 21.97 -5.37
CA ARG A 422 -7.35 22.16 -4.22
C ARG A 422 -8.75 22.58 -4.65
N GLU A 423 -8.89 23.51 -5.60
CA GLU A 423 -10.19 23.96 -6.15
C GLU A 423 -10.96 22.81 -6.84
N LYS A 424 -10.25 21.81 -7.39
CA LYS A 424 -10.87 20.62 -8.00
C LYS A 424 -11.23 19.51 -6.99
N SER A 425 -10.69 19.55 -5.78
CA SER A 425 -10.75 18.42 -4.82
C SER A 425 -11.37 18.76 -3.47
N LEU A 426 -11.53 20.04 -3.14
CA LEU A 426 -12.00 20.52 -1.84
C LEU A 426 -13.17 21.50 -2.02
N PRO A 427 -14.10 21.58 -1.06
CA PRO A 427 -15.14 22.61 -1.06
C PRO A 427 -14.52 23.99 -0.86
N SER A 428 -15.21 25.05 -1.30
CA SER A 428 -14.69 26.42 -1.38
C SER A 428 -14.32 27.05 -0.02
N ASP A 429 -14.88 26.53 1.07
CA ASP A 429 -14.65 26.94 2.45
C ASP A 429 -13.50 26.17 3.14
N HIS A 430 -12.83 25.25 2.44
CA HIS A 430 -11.82 24.39 3.05
C HIS A 430 -10.55 25.19 3.46
N PRO A 431 -10.04 25.08 4.71
CA PRO A 431 -8.91 25.88 5.20
C PRO A 431 -7.62 25.80 4.38
N ALA A 432 -7.41 24.71 3.64
CA ALA A 432 -6.27 24.59 2.71
C ALA A 432 -6.38 25.54 1.50
N LEU A 433 -7.58 25.89 1.01
CA LEU A 433 -7.75 26.91 -0.03
C LEU A 433 -7.37 28.28 0.52
N ALA A 434 -7.92 28.67 1.67
CA ALA A 434 -7.56 29.89 2.39
C ALA A 434 -6.05 30.01 2.64
N THR A 435 -5.39 28.92 3.02
CA THR A 435 -3.92 28.86 3.16
C THR A 435 -3.21 29.18 1.84
N THR A 436 -3.67 28.60 0.72
CA THR A 436 -3.11 28.88 -0.63
C THR A 436 -3.28 30.34 -1.02
N TYR A 437 -4.49 30.89 -0.81
CA TYR A 437 -4.79 32.28 -1.14
C TYR A 437 -4.00 33.27 -0.28
N ASN A 438 -3.85 33.02 1.02
CA ASN A 438 -2.97 33.79 1.90
C ASN A 438 -1.51 33.74 1.45
N ASN A 439 -1.02 32.56 1.07
CA ASN A 439 0.33 32.39 0.53
C ASN A 439 0.55 33.19 -0.77
N ILE A 440 -0.42 33.19 -1.68
CA ILE A 440 -0.40 34.00 -2.92
C ILE A 440 -0.46 35.51 -2.60
N GLY A 441 -1.34 35.92 -1.68
CA GLY A 441 -1.46 37.30 -1.21
C GLY A 441 -0.16 37.82 -0.60
N SER A 442 0.51 37.01 0.23
CA SER A 442 1.81 37.32 0.83
C SER A 442 2.92 37.52 -0.21
N VAL A 443 2.93 36.75 -1.30
CA VAL A 443 3.85 37.01 -2.42
C VAL A 443 3.53 38.34 -3.10
N TYR A 444 2.26 38.63 -3.38
CA TYR A 444 1.87 39.90 -4.00
C TYR A 444 2.19 41.11 -3.11
N ASP A 445 2.05 40.98 -1.79
CA ASP A 445 2.45 41.98 -0.80
C ASP A 445 3.97 42.21 -0.83
N SER A 446 4.75 41.13 -0.83
CA SER A 446 6.22 41.16 -0.97
C SER A 446 6.69 41.73 -2.32
N MET A 447 5.81 41.82 -3.32
CA MET A 447 6.02 42.50 -4.60
C MET A 447 5.48 43.94 -4.65
N GLY A 448 4.88 44.46 -3.57
CA GLY A 448 4.22 45.78 -3.53
C GLY A 448 2.93 45.87 -4.36
N LYS A 449 2.28 44.75 -4.68
CA LYS A 449 1.09 44.67 -5.56
C LYS A 449 -0.20 44.61 -4.74
N TYR A 450 -0.40 45.63 -3.90
CA TYR A 450 -1.45 45.67 -2.88
C TYR A 450 -2.88 45.42 -3.37
N SER A 451 -3.24 45.83 -4.59
CA SER A 451 -4.56 45.56 -5.18
C SER A 451 -4.82 44.06 -5.41
N LYS A 452 -3.78 43.30 -5.77
CA LYS A 452 -3.86 41.84 -5.86
C LYS A 452 -3.80 41.20 -4.47
N THR A 453 -2.97 41.72 -3.57
CA THR A 453 -2.88 41.28 -2.18
C THR A 453 -4.25 41.26 -1.50
N LEU A 454 -4.96 42.39 -1.52
CA LEU A 454 -6.32 42.50 -0.97
C LEU A 454 -7.26 41.48 -1.60
N SER A 455 -7.33 41.42 -2.94
CA SER A 455 -8.19 40.46 -3.65
C SER A 455 -7.88 38.97 -3.38
N TYR A 456 -6.71 38.63 -2.85
CA TYR A 456 -6.37 37.27 -2.44
C TYR A 456 -6.63 37.03 -0.95
N TYR A 457 -6.41 38.02 -0.08
CA TYR A 457 -6.83 37.93 1.33
C TYR A 457 -8.36 37.92 1.48
N ASP A 458 -9.10 38.67 0.66
CA ASP A 458 -10.57 38.65 0.59
C ASP A 458 -11.15 37.28 0.13
N LYS A 459 -10.32 36.42 -0.47
CA LYS A 459 -10.68 35.03 -0.82
C LYS A 459 -10.25 34.01 0.24
N ALA A 460 -9.47 34.45 1.22
CA ALA A 460 -8.90 33.59 2.26
C ALA A 460 -9.62 33.71 3.61
N GLY A 461 -10.43 34.76 3.79
CA GLY A 461 -11.42 34.90 4.87
C GLY A 461 -12.81 34.48 4.43
#